data_AF-A0A925JIU8-F1
#
_entry.id   AF-A0A925JIU8-F1
#
_cell.length_a   1.000
_cell.length_b   1.000
_cell.length_c   1.000
_cell.angle_alpha   90.00
_cell.angle_beta   90.00
_cell.angle_gamma   90.00
#
_symmetry.space_group_name_H-M   'P 1'
#
loop_
_entity.id
_entity.type
_entity.pdbx_description
1 polymer ?
#
loop_
_entity_poly.entity_id
_entity_poly.type
_entity_poly.pdbx_seq_one_letter_code
_entity_poly.pdbx_strand_id
1 'polypeptide(L)'
;MNTNEQSPEKLIQYLDGELMGKELTDFEQGVAENSAMQAELNNLILTREAIKSYGLKTQVASVHQEMMEELNKKIITIPKSNKVRSLYRMPLNIAASLLVIMLSVGFYQYITISGSKVFNENYSSYELSISRGDDNGISKIETAYSNGRLNVVIAEFIKLKNPNAKDNFLAGQAYLSNNQMNESIRCFEHVLANGSAENDFKDDTEYYLALSYLRNNEPLKAEPILKKINKDKDHLYNDRVSKWTLLNTYLLTLKSSEKN
;
A
#
# COMPACT_ATOMS: atom_id res chain seq x y z
N MET A 1 68.44 -3.96 77.12
CA MET A 1 68.27 -4.39 75.72
C MET A 1 67.48 -5.70 75.78
N ASN A 2 66.23 -5.84 75.37
CA ASN A 2 65.54 -5.22 74.24
C ASN A 2 64.04 -5.11 74.58
N THR A 3 63.50 -3.90 74.71
CA THR A 3 62.09 -3.61 74.98
C THR A 3 61.37 -3.42 73.65
N ASN A 4 60.66 -4.43 73.14
CA ASN A 4 59.75 -4.23 71.99
C ASN A 4 58.61 -5.25 71.95
N GLU A 5 57.95 -5.47 73.09
CA GLU A 5 56.61 -6.07 73.16
C GLU A 5 55.72 -5.07 73.89
N GLN A 6 55.25 -4.03 73.21
CA GLN A 6 54.04 -3.36 73.68
C GLN A 6 52.87 -4.21 73.23
N SER A 7 52.10 -4.65 74.20
CA SER A 7 51.18 -5.76 74.10
C SER A 7 49.94 -5.40 73.25
N PRO A 8 49.43 -6.32 72.40
CA PRO A 8 48.28 -6.10 71.52
C PRO A 8 47.02 -5.62 72.25
N GLU A 9 46.96 -5.81 73.56
CA GLU A 9 45.93 -5.33 74.46
C GLU A 9 45.80 -3.80 74.44
N LYS A 10 46.90 -3.04 74.34
CA LYS A 10 46.82 -1.56 74.30
C LYS A 10 46.22 -1.03 73.00
N LEU A 11 46.49 -1.70 71.88
CA LEU A 11 45.87 -1.39 70.58
C LEU A 11 44.36 -1.60 70.63
N ILE A 12 43.91 -2.68 71.28
CA ILE A 12 42.49 -3.00 71.45
C ILE A 12 41.82 -2.00 72.40
N GLN A 13 42.43 -1.70 73.55
CA GLN A 13 41.93 -0.69 74.50
C GLN A 13 41.78 0.71 73.87
N TYR A 14 42.72 1.08 72.99
CA TYR A 14 42.61 2.31 72.19
C TYR A 14 41.39 2.28 71.27
N LEU A 15 41.17 1.18 70.55
CA LEU A 15 40.04 1.03 69.62
C LEU A 15 38.68 0.94 70.33
N ASP A 16 38.65 0.44 71.55
CA ASP A 16 37.46 0.38 72.41
C ASP A 16 37.21 1.69 73.20
N GLY A 17 38.16 2.64 73.15
CA GLY A 17 38.04 3.95 73.77
C GLY A 17 38.30 3.95 75.28
N GLU A 18 39.03 2.96 75.78
CA GLU A 18 39.30 2.74 77.20
C GLU A 18 40.55 3.52 77.70
N LEU A 19 41.42 3.98 76.79
CA LEU A 19 42.59 4.79 77.13
C LEU A 19 42.22 6.27 77.35
N MET A 20 42.64 6.85 78.47
CA MET A 20 42.35 8.25 78.82
C MET A 20 43.54 8.98 79.42
N GLY A 21 43.54 10.31 79.31
CA GLY A 21 44.52 11.19 79.96
C GLY A 21 45.94 10.99 79.44
N LYS A 22 46.90 10.83 80.36
CA LYS A 22 48.33 10.74 80.02
C LYS A 22 48.67 9.46 79.22
N GLU A 23 48.00 8.35 79.51
CA GLU A 23 48.23 7.06 78.87
C GLU A 23 47.85 7.07 77.38
N LEU A 24 46.80 7.82 77.02
CA LEU A 24 46.40 8.04 75.63
C LEU A 24 47.47 8.83 74.86
N THR A 25 47.99 9.90 75.47
CA THR A 25 48.99 10.77 74.82
C THR A 25 50.31 10.03 74.61
N ASP A 26 50.75 9.26 75.61
CA ASP A 26 51.98 8.45 75.54
C ASP A 26 51.83 7.32 74.49
N PHE A 27 50.62 6.76 74.34
CA PHE A 27 50.32 5.74 73.32
C PHE A 27 50.29 6.32 71.90
N GLU A 28 49.60 7.45 71.68
CA GLU A 28 49.54 8.11 70.38
C GLU A 28 50.92 8.55 69.89
N GLN A 29 51.77 9.04 70.79
CA GLN A 29 53.16 9.36 70.47
C GLN A 29 53.97 8.10 70.11
N GLY A 30 53.81 7.01 70.87
CA GLY A 30 54.47 5.73 70.58
C GLY A 30 54.06 5.12 69.24
N VAL A 31 52.78 5.26 68.87
CA VAL A 31 52.27 4.86 67.55
C VAL A 31 52.81 5.79 66.47
N ALA A 32 52.91 7.11 66.70
CA ALA A 32 53.47 8.05 65.72
C ALA A 32 54.94 7.76 65.37
N GLU A 33 55.73 7.31 66.35
CA GLU A 33 57.17 7.05 66.21
C GLU A 33 57.49 5.65 65.64
N ASN A 34 56.54 4.70 65.68
CA ASN A 34 56.75 3.31 65.26
C ASN A 34 55.85 2.90 64.08
N SER A 35 56.45 2.76 62.89
CA SER A 35 55.74 2.38 61.67
C SER A 35 55.09 0.98 61.72
N ALA A 36 55.65 0.04 62.50
CA ALA A 36 55.07 -1.30 62.64
C ALA A 36 53.78 -1.26 63.46
N MET A 37 53.73 -0.44 64.53
CA MET A 37 52.53 -0.24 65.33
C MET A 37 51.43 0.48 64.56
N GLN A 38 51.78 1.45 63.70
CA GLN A 38 50.80 2.08 62.81
C GLN A 38 50.17 1.07 61.85
N ALA A 39 51.00 0.19 61.27
CA ALA A 39 50.49 -0.83 60.35
C ALA A 39 49.54 -1.81 61.05
N GLU A 40 49.85 -2.22 62.28
CA GLU A 40 49.01 -3.11 63.08
C GLU A 40 47.69 -2.43 63.50
N LEU A 41 47.74 -1.19 63.98
CA LEU A 41 46.55 -0.40 64.32
C LEU A 41 45.63 -0.23 63.09
N ASN A 42 46.20 0.13 61.94
CA ASN A 42 45.44 0.30 60.71
C ASN A 42 44.77 -1.00 60.25
N ASN A 43 45.44 -2.14 60.42
CA ASN A 43 44.89 -3.46 60.11
C ASN A 43 43.69 -3.79 61.03
N LEU A 44 43.81 -3.52 62.32
CA LEU A 44 42.70 -3.73 63.27
C LEU A 44 41.50 -2.82 62.99
N ILE A 45 41.74 -1.56 62.64
CA ILE A 45 40.69 -0.61 62.21
C ILE A 45 39.97 -1.16 60.97
N LEU A 46 40.72 -1.55 59.95
CA LEU A 46 40.19 -2.08 58.69
C LEU A 46 39.40 -3.39 58.91
N THR A 47 39.92 -4.29 59.75
CA THR A 47 39.24 -5.54 60.12
C THR A 47 37.92 -5.28 60.85
N ARG A 48 37.91 -4.34 61.80
CA ARG A 48 36.69 -3.96 62.52
C ARG A 48 35.65 -3.37 61.58
N GLU A 49 36.05 -2.53 60.63
CA GLU A 49 35.16 -1.94 59.63
C GLU A 49 34.62 -3.00 58.65
N ALA A 50 35.45 -3.95 58.23
CA ALA A 50 35.03 -5.07 57.40
C ALA A 50 33.99 -5.95 58.11
N ILE A 51 34.18 -6.25 59.40
CA ILE A 51 33.20 -7.01 60.20
C ILE A 51 31.88 -6.24 60.35
N LYS A 52 31.94 -4.93 60.65
CA LYS A 52 30.74 -4.08 60.76
C LYS A 52 29.95 -4.01 59.46
N SER A 53 30.63 -3.76 58.34
CA SER A 53 30.01 -3.68 57.01
C SER A 53 29.41 -5.01 56.57
N TYR A 54 30.08 -6.13 56.87
CA TYR A 54 29.54 -7.46 56.64
C TYR A 54 28.27 -7.71 57.45
N GLY A 55 28.29 -7.41 58.75
CA GLY A 55 27.11 -7.55 59.62
C GLY A 55 25.91 -6.71 59.15
N LEU A 56 26.16 -5.46 58.75
CA LEU A 56 25.13 -4.57 58.20
C LEU A 56 24.54 -5.12 56.91
N LYS A 57 25.40 -5.62 56.00
CA LYS A 57 24.95 -6.23 54.74
C LYS A 57 24.04 -7.44 55.00
N THR A 58 24.37 -8.28 55.98
CA THR A 58 23.53 -9.43 56.36
C THR A 58 22.18 -8.99 56.90
N GLN A 59 22.14 -7.97 57.76
CA GLN A 59 20.88 -7.43 58.32
C GLN A 59 20.00 -6.79 57.24
N VAL A 60 20.59 -6.03 56.31
CA VAL A 60 19.86 -5.46 55.18
C VAL A 60 19.33 -6.55 54.25
N ALA A 61 20.11 -7.61 54.01
CA ALA A 61 19.68 -8.73 53.19
C ALA A 61 18.49 -9.48 53.80
N SER A 62 18.50 -9.73 55.12
CA SER A 62 17.37 -10.41 55.79
C SER A 62 16.10 -9.57 55.77
N VAL A 63 16.20 -8.26 56.06
CA VAL A 63 15.05 -7.34 55.97
C VAL A 63 14.53 -7.22 54.54
N HIS A 64 15.43 -7.18 53.55
CA HIS A 64 15.04 -7.16 52.15
C HIS A 64 14.29 -8.44 51.76
N GLN A 65 14.74 -9.60 52.23
CA GLN A 65 14.07 -10.87 51.97
C GLN A 65 12.69 -10.94 52.61
N GLU A 66 12.54 -10.51 53.87
CA GLU A 66 11.25 -10.40 54.56
C GLU A 66 10.29 -9.46 53.81
N MET A 67 10.76 -8.29 53.40
CA MET A 67 9.99 -7.34 52.61
C MET A 67 9.55 -7.94 51.26
N MET A 68 10.42 -8.69 50.58
CA MET A 68 10.09 -9.36 49.32
C MET A 68 9.08 -10.50 49.50
N GLU A 69 9.16 -11.24 50.61
CA GLU A 69 8.16 -12.26 50.96
C GLU A 69 6.80 -11.64 51.27
N GLU A 70 6.76 -10.52 51.98
CA GLU A 70 5.52 -9.77 52.22
C GLU A 70 4.93 -9.18 50.93
N LEU A 71 5.78 -8.61 50.06
CA LEU A 71 5.36 -8.12 48.74
C LEU A 71 4.76 -9.26 47.90
N ASN A 72 5.41 -10.43 47.87
CA ASN A 72 4.90 -11.59 47.14
C ASN A 72 3.60 -12.14 47.74
N LYS A 73 3.44 -12.15 49.07
CA LYS A 73 2.19 -12.54 49.74
C LYS A 73 1.07 -11.51 49.57
N LYS A 74 1.39 -10.21 49.39
CA LYS A 74 0.40 -9.14 49.13
C LYS A 74 -0.04 -9.08 47.65
N ILE A 75 0.49 -9.94 46.78
CA ILE A 75 -0.10 -10.21 45.46
C ILE A 75 -1.23 -11.26 45.61
N ILE A 76 -2.11 -11.07 46.59
CA ILE A 76 -3.40 -11.76 46.63
C ILE A 76 -4.38 -10.89 45.84
N THR A 77 -4.53 -11.29 44.57
CA THR A 77 -5.75 -11.20 43.77
C THR A 77 -6.54 -9.89 43.86
N ILE A 78 -6.09 -8.87 43.11
CA ILE A 78 -7.07 -8.06 42.39
C ILE A 78 -7.71 -9.05 41.42
N PRO A 79 -9.02 -9.34 41.46
CA PRO A 79 -9.63 -10.08 40.38
C PRO A 79 -9.34 -9.24 39.14
N LYS A 80 -8.48 -9.77 38.25
CA LYS A 80 -8.46 -9.30 36.87
C LYS A 80 -9.90 -9.47 36.44
N SER A 81 -10.64 -8.36 36.41
CA SER A 81 -11.82 -8.28 35.58
C SER A 81 -11.30 -8.67 34.21
N ASN A 82 -11.55 -9.93 33.84
CA ASN A 82 -11.40 -10.37 32.48
C ASN A 82 -12.38 -9.50 31.72
N LYS A 83 -11.92 -8.33 31.28
CA LYS A 83 -12.42 -7.73 30.05
C LYS A 83 -12.12 -8.79 29.02
N VAL A 84 -13.08 -9.68 28.83
CA VAL A 84 -13.21 -10.55 27.69
C VAL A 84 -13.23 -9.59 26.52
N ARG A 85 -12.05 -9.22 26.01
CA ARG A 85 -11.93 -8.55 24.74
C ARG A 85 -12.38 -9.61 23.75
N SER A 86 -13.63 -9.47 23.34
CA SER A 86 -14.25 -10.28 22.31
C SER A 86 -13.24 -10.46 21.17
N LEU A 87 -12.79 -11.70 20.97
CA LEU A 87 -11.85 -12.10 19.91
C LEU A 87 -12.40 -11.80 18.51
N TYR A 88 -13.65 -11.37 18.40
CA TYR A 88 -14.27 -10.88 17.17
C TYR A 88 -13.90 -9.42 16.82
N ARG A 89 -13.31 -8.64 17.72
CA ARG A 89 -12.93 -7.24 17.39
C ARG A 89 -11.72 -7.13 16.45
N MET A 90 -10.79 -8.07 16.53
CA MET A 90 -9.58 -8.06 15.71
C MET A 90 -9.87 -8.38 14.22
N PRO A 91 -10.63 -9.45 13.86
CA PRO A 91 -11.03 -9.67 12.48
C PRO A 91 -12.02 -8.61 11.97
N LEU A 92 -12.85 -8.02 12.84
CA LEU A 92 -13.77 -6.95 12.45
C LEU A 92 -13.01 -5.67 12.03
N ASN A 93 -11.94 -5.30 12.74
CA ASN A 93 -11.12 -4.15 12.37
C ASN A 93 -10.34 -4.38 11.06
N ILE A 94 -9.87 -5.61 10.83
CA ILE A 94 -9.21 -5.99 9.58
C ILE A 94 -10.20 -5.94 8.41
N ALA A 95 -11.41 -6.51 8.57
CA ALA A 95 -12.47 -6.46 7.58
C ALA A 95 -12.91 -5.02 7.27
N ALA A 96 -13.04 -4.17 8.31
CA ALA A 96 -13.37 -2.75 8.14
C ALA A 96 -12.29 -1.99 7.35
N SER A 97 -11.00 -2.26 7.62
CA SER A 97 -9.91 -1.64 6.86
C SER A 97 -9.90 -2.07 5.38
N LEU A 98 -10.16 -3.35 5.10
CA LEU A 98 -10.30 -3.85 3.73
C LEU A 98 -11.51 -3.23 3.02
N LEU A 99 -12.64 -3.07 3.72
CA LEU A 99 -13.81 -2.38 3.17
C LEU A 99 -13.52 -0.91 2.85
N VAL A 100 -12.84 -0.18 3.73
CA VAL A 100 -12.47 1.23 3.47
C VAL A 100 -11.53 1.33 2.27
N ILE A 101 -10.55 0.42 2.15
CA ILE A 101 -9.66 0.37 0.97
C ILE A 101 -10.47 0.06 -0.29
N MET A 102 -11.35 -0.93 -0.25
CA MET A 102 -12.17 -1.34 -1.39
C MET A 102 -13.14 -0.23 -1.83
N LEU A 103 -13.76 0.46 -0.88
CA LEU A 103 -14.61 1.63 -1.15
C LEU A 103 -13.80 2.80 -1.69
N SER A 104 -12.61 3.06 -1.16
CA SER A 104 -11.74 4.14 -1.65
C SER A 104 -11.27 3.88 -3.08
N VAL A 105 -10.87 2.65 -3.38
CA VAL A 105 -10.48 2.22 -4.74
C VAL A 105 -11.68 2.26 -5.68
N GLY A 106 -12.84 1.76 -5.25
CA GLY A 106 -14.07 1.81 -6.03
C GLY A 106 -14.54 3.24 -6.32
N PHE A 107 -14.47 4.12 -5.33
CA PHE A 107 -14.81 5.54 -5.46
C PHE A 107 -13.82 6.28 -6.37
N TYR A 108 -12.52 6.01 -6.24
CA TYR A 108 -11.50 6.55 -7.14
C TYR A 108 -11.73 6.09 -8.59
N GLN A 109 -12.03 4.80 -8.80
CA GLN A 109 -12.40 4.29 -10.12
C GLN A 109 -13.68 4.96 -10.64
N TYR A 110 -14.71 5.15 -9.82
CA TYR A 110 -15.96 5.82 -10.21
C TYR A 110 -15.76 7.29 -10.64
N ILE A 111 -14.84 8.01 -9.99
CA ILE A 111 -14.52 9.39 -10.38
C ILE A 111 -13.72 9.39 -11.69
N THR A 112 -12.71 8.52 -11.80
CA THR A 112 -11.78 8.51 -12.94
C THR A 112 -12.29 7.79 -14.19
N ILE A 113 -13.35 6.98 -14.07
CA ILE A 113 -13.98 6.33 -15.21
C ILE A 113 -14.67 7.38 -16.09
N SER A 114 -14.28 7.37 -17.36
CA SER A 114 -14.82 8.21 -18.43
C SER A 114 -14.93 7.39 -19.71
N GLY A 115 -15.83 7.78 -20.62
CA GLY A 115 -15.95 7.12 -21.92
C GLY A 115 -14.63 7.12 -22.70
N SER A 116 -13.83 8.17 -22.58
CA SER A 116 -12.49 8.26 -23.15
C SER A 116 -11.50 7.25 -22.56
N LYS A 117 -11.57 6.95 -21.25
CA LYS A 117 -10.72 5.93 -20.62
C LYS A 117 -11.05 4.52 -21.15
N VAL A 118 -12.34 4.17 -21.18
CA VAL A 118 -12.80 2.87 -21.72
C VAL A 118 -12.47 2.76 -23.20
N PHE A 119 -12.62 3.85 -23.97
CA PHE A 119 -12.17 3.91 -25.36
C PHE A 119 -10.67 3.63 -25.49
N ASN A 120 -9.81 4.36 -24.77
CA ASN A 120 -8.36 4.23 -24.90
C ASN A 120 -7.84 2.83 -24.51
N GLU A 121 -8.48 2.17 -23.54
CA GLU A 121 -8.10 0.83 -23.11
C GLU A 121 -8.46 -0.26 -24.14
N ASN A 122 -9.49 -0.01 -24.98
CA ASN A 122 -10.02 -1.02 -25.90
C ASN A 122 -9.76 -0.68 -27.39
N TYR A 123 -9.45 0.57 -27.71
CA TYR A 123 -9.22 1.00 -29.09
C TYR A 123 -7.89 0.46 -29.64
N SER A 124 -7.94 -0.05 -30.87
CA SER A 124 -6.75 -0.32 -31.67
C SER A 124 -6.95 0.31 -33.04
N SER A 125 -5.89 0.88 -33.60
CA SER A 125 -5.94 1.38 -34.97
C SER A 125 -6.18 0.22 -35.93
N TYR A 126 -7.14 0.40 -36.84
CA TYR A 126 -7.47 -0.59 -37.83
C TYR A 126 -6.48 -0.56 -38.99
N GLU A 127 -5.88 -1.71 -39.30
CA GLU A 127 -4.99 -1.90 -40.43
C GLU A 127 -5.75 -2.63 -41.54
N LEU A 128 -5.76 -2.10 -42.77
CA LEU A 128 -6.29 -2.87 -43.90
C LEU A 128 -5.36 -4.03 -44.18
N SER A 129 -5.89 -5.24 -44.08
CA SER A 129 -5.26 -6.40 -44.68
C SER A 129 -5.40 -6.29 -46.19
N ILE A 130 -4.31 -5.98 -46.90
CA ILE A 130 -4.28 -5.89 -48.36
C ILE A 130 -4.43 -7.31 -48.92
N SER A 131 -5.67 -7.78 -49.06
CA SER A 131 -5.94 -9.04 -49.75
C SER A 131 -5.82 -8.81 -51.25
N ARG A 132 -4.83 -9.47 -51.86
CA ARG A 132 -4.53 -9.39 -53.29
C ARG A 132 -5.57 -10.22 -54.05
N GLY A 133 -6.75 -9.66 -54.28
CA GLY A 133 -7.81 -10.37 -55.01
C GLY A 133 -9.10 -9.58 -55.15
N ASP A 134 -9.08 -8.50 -55.93
CA ASP A 134 -10.13 -8.19 -56.92
C ASP A 134 -9.59 -7.08 -57.84
N ASP A 135 -9.70 -7.28 -59.15
CA ASP A 135 -9.10 -6.44 -60.21
C ASP A 135 -9.92 -5.16 -60.48
N ASN A 136 -10.80 -4.80 -59.52
CA ASN A 136 -11.58 -3.57 -59.52
C ASN A 136 -10.82 -2.48 -58.76
N GLY A 137 -9.78 -1.94 -59.41
CA GLY A 137 -9.03 -0.71 -59.08
C GLY A 137 -9.15 -0.17 -57.66
N ILE A 138 -8.06 -0.32 -56.88
CA ILE A 138 -7.90 0.27 -55.54
C ILE A 138 -8.41 1.72 -55.53
N SER A 139 -9.43 1.98 -54.71
CA SER A 139 -10.01 3.32 -54.57
C SER A 139 -8.96 4.32 -54.07
N LYS A 140 -9.06 5.59 -54.47
CA LYS A 140 -8.18 6.65 -53.96
C LYS A 140 -8.23 6.75 -52.43
N ILE A 141 -9.39 6.47 -51.83
CA ILE A 141 -9.58 6.43 -50.38
C ILE A 141 -8.78 5.28 -49.76
N GLU A 142 -8.88 4.09 -50.33
CA GLU A 142 -8.17 2.90 -49.85
C GLU A 142 -6.67 3.10 -49.90
N THR A 143 -6.15 3.60 -51.03
CA THR A 143 -4.73 3.94 -51.17
C THR A 143 -4.31 4.98 -50.13
N ALA A 144 -5.11 6.04 -49.91
CA ALA A 144 -4.79 7.07 -48.92
C ALA A 144 -4.79 6.50 -47.49
N TYR A 145 -5.73 5.62 -47.16
CA TYR A 145 -5.82 4.99 -45.85
C TYR A 145 -4.64 4.05 -45.59
N SER A 146 -4.30 3.17 -46.54
CA SER A 146 -3.15 2.27 -46.42
C SER A 146 -1.81 3.01 -46.28
N ASN A 147 -1.72 4.23 -46.82
CA ASN A 147 -0.55 5.11 -46.65
C ASN A 147 -0.60 5.97 -45.36
N GLY A 148 -1.57 5.76 -44.47
CA GLY A 148 -1.75 6.52 -43.23
C GLY A 148 -2.17 7.99 -43.46
N ARG A 149 -2.60 8.37 -44.66
CA ARG A 149 -2.98 9.75 -45.02
C ARG A 149 -4.45 10.02 -44.70
N LEU A 150 -4.79 10.01 -43.43
CA LEU A 150 -6.18 10.11 -42.94
C LEU A 150 -6.88 11.41 -43.37
N ASN A 151 -6.16 12.54 -43.40
CA ASN A 151 -6.72 13.81 -43.88
C ASN A 151 -7.11 13.76 -45.37
N VAL A 152 -6.38 12.99 -46.17
CA VAL A 152 -6.68 12.79 -47.59
C VAL A 152 -7.89 11.88 -47.76
N VAL A 153 -8.03 10.85 -46.91
CA VAL A 153 -9.23 10.00 -46.87
C VAL A 153 -10.48 10.83 -46.66
N ILE A 154 -10.47 11.71 -45.64
CA ILE A 154 -11.59 12.61 -45.33
C ILE A 154 -11.89 13.55 -46.52
N ALA A 155 -10.86 14.18 -47.08
CA ALA A 155 -11.01 15.11 -48.19
C ALA A 155 -11.55 14.45 -49.47
N GLU A 156 -11.14 13.22 -49.76
CA GLU A 156 -11.67 12.46 -50.89
C GLU A 156 -13.10 11.99 -50.60
N PHE A 157 -13.40 11.50 -49.39
CA PHE A 157 -14.73 11.04 -48.99
C PHE A 157 -15.81 12.11 -49.17
N ILE A 158 -15.54 13.36 -48.78
CA ILE A 158 -16.49 14.48 -48.91
C ILE A 158 -16.85 14.75 -50.39
N LYS A 159 -16.00 14.36 -51.34
CA LYS A 159 -16.26 14.53 -52.79
C LYS A 159 -17.14 13.42 -53.38
N LEU A 160 -17.31 12.29 -52.70
CA LEU A 160 -18.16 11.21 -53.20
C LEU A 160 -19.64 11.56 -53.05
N LYS A 161 -20.40 11.37 -54.13
CA LYS A 161 -21.87 11.53 -54.10
C LYS A 161 -22.58 10.30 -53.54
N ASN A 162 -22.06 9.11 -53.84
CA ASN A 162 -22.62 7.82 -53.40
C ASN A 162 -21.50 6.93 -52.85
N PRO A 163 -21.07 7.13 -51.59
CA PRO A 163 -20.02 6.31 -50.99
C PRO A 163 -20.52 4.88 -50.75
N ASN A 164 -19.69 3.88 -51.06
CA ASN A 164 -20.01 2.48 -50.78
C ASN A 164 -19.77 2.14 -49.29
N ALA A 165 -20.09 0.92 -48.85
CA ALA A 165 -19.90 0.51 -47.45
C ALA A 165 -18.42 0.60 -47.01
N LYS A 166 -17.48 0.23 -47.88
CA LYS A 166 -16.03 0.29 -47.62
C LYS A 166 -15.55 1.75 -47.45
N ASP A 167 -15.97 2.66 -48.33
CA ASP A 167 -15.62 4.07 -48.29
C ASP A 167 -16.14 4.73 -47.00
N ASN A 168 -17.38 4.41 -46.59
CA ASN A 168 -17.94 4.87 -45.33
C ASN A 168 -17.18 4.30 -44.12
N PHE A 169 -16.80 3.02 -44.15
CA PHE A 169 -16.04 2.42 -43.06
C PHE A 169 -14.66 3.08 -42.91
N LEU A 170 -13.92 3.25 -44.00
CA LEU A 170 -12.60 3.89 -44.01
C LEU A 170 -12.66 5.37 -43.59
N ALA A 171 -13.68 6.10 -44.05
CA ALA A 171 -13.92 7.47 -43.61
C ALA A 171 -14.25 7.52 -42.11
N GLY A 172 -15.08 6.61 -41.62
CA GLY A 172 -15.40 6.48 -40.19
C GLY A 172 -14.15 6.31 -39.33
N GLN A 173 -13.24 5.44 -39.74
CA GLN A 173 -11.95 5.23 -39.06
C GLN A 173 -11.03 6.45 -39.12
N ALA A 174 -10.99 7.14 -40.25
CA ALA A 174 -10.22 8.38 -40.38
C ALA A 174 -10.77 9.50 -39.47
N TYR A 175 -12.10 9.68 -39.43
CA TYR A 175 -12.75 10.64 -38.53
C TYR A 175 -12.54 10.29 -37.05
N LEU A 176 -12.62 9.00 -36.69
CA LEU A 176 -12.36 8.53 -35.32
C LEU A 176 -10.93 8.88 -34.87
N SER A 177 -9.97 8.71 -35.76
CA SER A 177 -8.56 9.03 -35.52
C SER A 177 -8.32 10.53 -35.41
N ASN A 178 -9.05 11.34 -36.20
CA ASN A 178 -8.95 12.81 -36.19
C ASN A 178 -9.79 13.48 -35.07
N ASN A 179 -10.26 12.69 -34.10
CA ASN A 179 -11.10 13.16 -32.99
C ASN A 179 -12.45 13.79 -33.43
N GLN A 180 -12.99 13.38 -34.58
CA GLN A 180 -14.29 13.81 -35.12
C GLN A 180 -15.35 12.73 -34.87
N MET A 181 -15.82 12.63 -33.61
CA MET A 181 -16.71 11.56 -33.15
C MET A 181 -18.04 11.51 -33.90
N ASN A 182 -18.70 12.66 -34.07
CA ASN A 182 -20.05 12.71 -34.63
C ASN A 182 -20.07 12.25 -36.09
N GLU A 183 -19.08 12.66 -36.87
CA GLU A 183 -18.88 12.30 -38.26
C GLU A 183 -18.49 10.82 -38.37
N SER A 184 -17.64 10.33 -37.47
CA SER A 184 -17.30 8.92 -37.37
C SER A 184 -18.53 8.04 -37.11
N ILE A 185 -19.36 8.41 -36.14
CA ILE A 185 -20.60 7.70 -35.80
C ILE A 185 -21.52 7.63 -37.02
N ARG A 186 -21.77 8.77 -37.70
CA ARG A 186 -22.61 8.81 -38.90
C ARG A 186 -22.10 7.88 -40.00
N CYS A 187 -20.79 7.88 -40.23
CA CYS A 187 -20.19 7.00 -41.24
C CYS A 187 -20.43 5.51 -40.91
N PHE A 188 -20.22 5.09 -39.66
CA PHE A 188 -20.47 3.72 -39.23
C PHE A 188 -21.95 3.33 -39.25
N GLU A 189 -22.85 4.25 -38.87
CA GLU A 189 -24.30 4.04 -39.00
C GLU A 189 -24.70 3.81 -40.46
N HIS A 190 -24.12 4.55 -41.40
CA HIS A 190 -24.34 4.33 -42.84
C HIS A 190 -23.84 2.96 -43.31
N VAL A 191 -22.72 2.46 -42.79
CA VAL A 191 -22.23 1.10 -43.11
C VAL A 191 -23.23 0.05 -42.64
N LEU A 192 -23.76 0.16 -41.41
CA LEU A 192 -24.74 -0.78 -40.89
C LEU A 192 -26.10 -0.68 -41.60
N ALA A 193 -26.52 0.53 -41.99
CA ALA A 193 -27.80 0.76 -42.67
C ALA A 193 -27.80 0.28 -44.13
N ASN A 194 -26.66 0.42 -44.83
CA ASN A 194 -26.52 0.03 -46.23
C ASN A 194 -26.06 -1.43 -46.42
N GLY A 195 -25.90 -2.18 -45.32
CA GLY A 195 -25.33 -3.53 -45.24
C GLY A 195 -26.08 -4.58 -46.05
N SER A 196 -25.78 -4.64 -47.34
CA SER A 196 -26.30 -5.62 -48.29
C SER A 196 -25.42 -6.88 -48.26
N ALA A 197 -25.95 -7.93 -47.64
CA ALA A 197 -25.70 -9.37 -47.84
C ALA A 197 -24.31 -10.02 -47.71
N GLU A 198 -23.15 -9.35 -47.84
CA GLU A 198 -21.81 -9.99 -47.80
C GLU A 198 -20.82 -9.19 -46.93
N ASN A 199 -21.16 -9.02 -45.66
CA ASN A 199 -20.76 -7.86 -44.89
C ASN A 199 -19.40 -8.06 -44.17
N ASP A 200 -18.30 -8.10 -44.93
CA ASP A 200 -16.91 -8.25 -44.43
C ASP A 200 -16.54 -7.26 -43.32
N PHE A 201 -17.18 -6.08 -43.28
CA PHE A 201 -16.89 -5.01 -42.31
C PHE A 201 -17.91 -4.90 -41.18
N LYS A 202 -18.91 -5.81 -41.08
CA LYS A 202 -20.00 -5.67 -40.11
C LYS A 202 -19.49 -5.70 -38.67
N ASP A 203 -18.72 -6.73 -38.32
CA ASP A 203 -18.21 -6.91 -36.96
C ASP A 203 -17.24 -5.79 -36.56
N ASP A 204 -16.41 -5.35 -37.51
CA ASP A 204 -15.54 -4.18 -37.36
C ASP A 204 -16.38 -2.93 -37.06
N THR A 205 -17.41 -2.69 -37.87
CA THR A 205 -18.27 -1.51 -37.75
C THR A 205 -19.02 -1.49 -36.42
N GLU A 206 -19.60 -2.62 -35.99
CA GLU A 206 -20.31 -2.72 -34.71
C GLU A 206 -19.38 -2.39 -33.54
N TYR A 207 -18.14 -2.90 -33.57
CA TYR A 207 -17.16 -2.63 -32.53
C TYR A 207 -16.70 -1.17 -32.51
N TYR A 208 -16.25 -0.62 -33.63
CA TYR A 208 -15.75 0.76 -33.70
C TYR A 208 -16.87 1.80 -33.50
N LEU A 209 -18.10 1.49 -33.88
CA LEU A 209 -19.27 2.34 -33.58
C LEU A 209 -19.50 2.43 -32.06
N ALA A 210 -19.47 1.29 -31.35
CA ALA A 210 -19.63 1.28 -29.90
C ALA A 210 -18.52 2.08 -29.19
N LEU A 211 -17.28 1.93 -29.65
CA LEU A 211 -16.15 2.72 -29.15
C LEU A 211 -16.32 4.22 -29.44
N SER A 212 -16.79 4.58 -30.63
CA SER A 212 -17.05 5.97 -31.01
C SER A 212 -18.12 6.60 -30.12
N TYR A 213 -19.18 5.85 -29.79
CA TYR A 213 -20.19 6.29 -28.82
C TYR A 213 -19.64 6.50 -27.42
N LEU A 214 -18.77 5.59 -26.93
CA LEU A 214 -18.10 5.79 -25.65
C LEU A 214 -17.26 7.06 -25.65
N ARG A 215 -16.50 7.32 -26.73
CA ARG A 215 -15.68 8.52 -26.85
C ARG A 215 -16.50 9.80 -27.00
N ASN A 216 -17.70 9.72 -27.57
CA ASN A 216 -18.64 10.85 -27.70
C ASN A 216 -19.48 11.12 -26.43
N ASN A 217 -19.17 10.49 -25.29
CA ASN A 217 -19.99 10.54 -24.07
C ASN A 217 -21.44 10.06 -24.26
N GLU A 218 -21.67 9.10 -25.15
CA GLU A 218 -22.99 8.48 -25.40
C GLU A 218 -23.02 7.00 -24.97
N PRO A 219 -22.76 6.67 -23.68
CA PRO A 219 -22.64 5.29 -23.23
C PRO A 219 -23.96 4.51 -23.37
N LEU A 220 -25.11 5.20 -23.35
CA LEU A 220 -26.44 4.59 -23.52
C LEU A 220 -26.62 3.93 -24.90
N LYS A 221 -25.97 4.46 -25.94
CA LYS A 221 -25.98 3.87 -27.29
C LYS A 221 -24.90 2.80 -27.46
N ALA A 222 -23.78 2.93 -26.75
CA ALA A 222 -22.69 1.95 -26.78
C ALA A 222 -23.07 0.62 -26.08
N GLU A 223 -23.76 0.70 -24.94
CA GLU A 223 -24.10 -0.45 -24.10
C GLU A 223 -24.79 -1.62 -24.85
N PRO A 224 -25.89 -1.41 -25.61
CA PRO A 224 -26.55 -2.51 -26.29
C PRO A 224 -25.67 -3.18 -27.35
N ILE A 225 -24.81 -2.40 -28.03
CA ILE A 225 -23.90 -2.92 -29.05
C ILE A 225 -22.81 -3.79 -28.40
N LEU A 226 -22.17 -3.31 -27.33
CA LEU A 226 -21.15 -4.10 -26.62
C LEU A 226 -21.73 -5.37 -25.99
N LYS A 227 -22.95 -5.30 -25.45
CA LYS A 227 -23.65 -6.49 -24.93
C LYS A 227 -23.89 -7.53 -26.03
N LYS A 228 -24.26 -7.08 -27.23
CA LYS A 228 -24.43 -7.96 -28.38
C LYS A 228 -23.10 -8.64 -28.75
N ILE A 229 -22.02 -7.86 -28.88
CA ILE A 229 -20.68 -8.37 -29.22
C ILE A 229 -20.19 -9.40 -28.19
N ASN A 230 -20.38 -9.15 -26.90
CA ASN A 230 -19.97 -10.09 -25.85
C ASN A 230 -20.80 -11.39 -25.83
N LYS A 231 -22.08 -11.33 -26.26
CA LYS A 231 -22.96 -12.50 -26.31
C LYS A 231 -22.70 -13.37 -27.54
N ASP A 232 -22.33 -12.73 -28.65
CA ASP A 232 -22.05 -13.39 -29.91
C ASP A 232 -20.61 -13.92 -29.94
N LYS A 233 -20.46 -15.25 -29.82
CA LYS A 233 -19.15 -15.90 -29.76
C LYS A 233 -18.44 -15.93 -31.10
N ASP A 234 -19.18 -15.79 -32.21
CA ASP A 234 -18.63 -15.82 -33.55
C ASP A 234 -18.18 -14.42 -34.01
N HIS A 235 -18.47 -13.38 -33.21
CA HIS A 235 -18.09 -12.01 -33.50
C HIS A 235 -16.58 -11.79 -33.33
N LEU A 236 -15.92 -11.17 -34.32
CA LEU A 236 -14.46 -10.96 -34.35
C LEU A 236 -13.89 -10.29 -33.07
N TYR A 237 -14.70 -9.44 -32.45
CA TYR A 237 -14.33 -8.67 -31.25
C TYR A 237 -14.88 -9.22 -29.93
N ASN A 238 -15.43 -10.43 -29.88
CA ASN A 238 -15.97 -11.03 -28.66
C ASN A 238 -14.93 -11.02 -27.51
N ASP A 239 -13.71 -11.47 -27.80
CA ASP A 239 -12.62 -11.55 -26.83
C ASP A 239 -12.16 -10.18 -26.31
N ARG A 240 -12.34 -9.12 -27.11
CA ARG A 240 -11.98 -7.75 -26.72
C ARG A 240 -13.04 -7.12 -25.82
N VAL A 241 -14.31 -7.49 -25.98
CA VAL A 241 -15.39 -6.99 -25.14
C VAL A 241 -15.53 -7.87 -23.92
N SER A 242 -14.70 -7.61 -22.91
CA SER A 242 -14.73 -8.34 -21.64
C SER A 242 -15.93 -7.96 -20.75
N LYS A 243 -16.22 -8.80 -19.75
CA LYS A 243 -17.19 -8.47 -18.68
C LYS A 243 -16.82 -7.17 -17.94
N TRP A 244 -15.53 -6.86 -17.84
CA TRP A 244 -15.04 -5.62 -17.26
C TRP A 244 -15.38 -4.41 -18.13
N THR A 245 -15.23 -4.53 -19.45
CA THR A 245 -15.64 -3.50 -20.42
C THR A 245 -17.14 -3.22 -20.33
N LEU A 246 -17.96 -4.26 -20.19
CA LEU A 246 -19.41 -4.11 -19.97
C LEU A 246 -19.75 -3.44 -18.64
N LEU A 247 -19.10 -3.85 -17.54
CA LEU A 247 -19.30 -3.24 -16.23
C LEU A 247 -18.95 -1.75 -16.26
N ASN A 248 -17.81 -1.41 -16.85
CA ASN A 248 -17.35 -0.03 -16.99
C ASN A 248 -18.33 0.81 -17.81
N THR A 249 -18.83 0.25 -18.92
CA THR A 249 -19.84 0.92 -19.75
C THR A 249 -21.15 1.14 -19.00
N TYR A 250 -21.60 0.17 -18.21
CA TYR A 250 -22.80 0.29 -17.39
C TYR A 250 -22.65 1.32 -16.25
N LEU A 251 -21.47 1.40 -15.62
CA LEU A 251 -21.20 2.45 -14.64
C LEU A 251 -21.24 3.85 -15.30
N LEU A 252 -20.80 3.96 -16.55
CA LEU A 252 -20.91 5.21 -17.32
C LEU A 252 -22.36 5.56 -17.64
N THR A 253 -23.22 4.59 -17.97
CA THR A 253 -24.64 4.86 -18.22
C THR A 253 -25.35 5.36 -16.97
N LEU A 254 -25.08 4.76 -15.80
CA LEU A 254 -25.56 5.25 -14.50
C LEU A 254 -25.13 6.70 -14.23
N LYS A 255 -23.84 6.99 -14.38
CA LYS A 255 -23.27 8.35 -14.18
C LYS A 255 -23.84 9.38 -15.16
N SER A 256 -24.17 8.97 -16.38
CA SER A 256 -24.81 9.85 -17.38
C SER A 256 -26.29 10.10 -17.08
N SER A 257 -26.97 9.14 -16.46
CA SER A 257 -28.37 9.26 -16.06
C SER A 257 -28.57 10.16 -14.84
N GLU A 258 -27.57 10.29 -13.96
CA GLU A 258 -27.63 11.20 -12.80
C GLU A 258 -27.44 12.68 -13.18
N LYS A 259 -26.93 12.98 -14.38
CA LYS A 259 -26.64 14.34 -14.84
C LYS A 259 -27.80 15.00 -15.62
N ASN A 260 -28.83 14.24 -15.98
CA ASN A 260 -30.04 14.71 -16.65
C ASN A 260 -31.19 14.81 -15.66
#